data_AF-A0A7C8ZJS4-F1
#
_entry.id   AF-A0A7C8ZJS4-F1
#
_cell.length_a   1.000
_cell.length_b   1.000
_cell.length_c   1.000
_cell.angle_alpha   90.00
_cell.angle_beta   90.00
_cell.angle_gamma   90.00
#
_symmetry.space_group_name_H-M   'P 1'
#
loop_
_entity.id
_entity.type
_entity.pdbx_description
1 polymer ?
#
loop_
_entity_poly.entity_id
_entity_poly.type
_entity_poly.pdbx_seq_one_letter_code
_entity_poly.pdbx_strand_id
1 'polypeptide(L)'
;AMLEFCENNNISVRGHNILWDDPRYQPSWVTALTDPKELKEAVENRTKSVVLRYKGRLIAWDVVNENLHFRFYEDRIGENASAEVYAMTYDLDQSPVLFMNEYNTIEYSEDEYSIPAKYARKLKNILSCRKELPMGIGLQSRFSPGQPNLAYMRAGMDLLGSLGFPIWLTEVFVDKGDNQELCFEEVLREGYSHPRVEGIVIWPTSPFAEECKMCLVDHEFKNTPTGDAVDKFIAELWSSKPVEIVSNGQGFSQAVLLHGEYDVSIKDPSTKSSADLKLKVNENSANIVHVQLDTFVPHASL
;
A
#
# COMPACT_ATOMS: atom_id res chain seq x y z
N ALA A 1 -4.08 15.54 -20.69
CA ALA A 1 -4.88 14.30 -20.87
C ALA A 1 -4.97 13.49 -19.58
N MET A 2 -4.28 12.36 -19.37
CA MET A 2 -4.52 11.51 -18.17
C MET A 2 -4.27 12.24 -16.83
N LEU A 3 -3.10 12.84 -16.64
CA LEU A 3 -2.82 13.58 -15.39
C LEU A 3 -3.74 14.77 -15.17
N GLU A 4 -4.11 15.46 -16.25
CA GLU A 4 -5.03 16.59 -16.19
C GLU A 4 -6.44 16.15 -15.80
N PHE A 5 -6.89 14.98 -16.31
CA PHE A 5 -8.12 14.36 -15.84
C PHE A 5 -8.03 14.03 -14.34
N CYS A 6 -6.92 13.45 -13.88
CA CYS A 6 -6.73 13.13 -12.47
C CYS A 6 -6.76 14.40 -11.59
N GLU A 7 -6.04 15.45 -11.97
CA GLU A 7 -6.01 16.74 -11.28
C GLU A 7 -7.40 17.38 -11.20
N ASN A 8 -8.13 17.42 -12.32
CA ASN A 8 -9.48 17.97 -12.37
C ASN A 8 -10.50 17.19 -11.51
N ASN A 9 -10.17 15.94 -11.15
CA ASN A 9 -11.04 15.07 -10.34
C ASN A 9 -10.45 14.75 -8.96
N ASN A 10 -9.40 15.46 -8.52
CA ASN A 10 -8.72 15.22 -7.24
C ASN A 10 -8.23 13.78 -7.04
N ILE A 11 -7.82 13.11 -8.12
CA ILE A 11 -7.26 11.76 -8.10
C ILE A 11 -5.74 11.88 -7.99
N SER A 12 -5.18 11.35 -6.91
CA SER A 12 -3.72 11.28 -6.75
C SER A 12 -3.12 10.22 -7.67
N VAL A 13 -1.90 10.46 -8.16
CA VAL A 13 -1.25 9.58 -9.14
C VAL A 13 0.10 9.09 -8.63
N ARG A 14 0.28 7.77 -8.70
CA ARG A 14 1.58 7.09 -8.57
C ARG A 14 2.15 6.85 -9.97
N GLY A 15 3.38 7.30 -10.20
CA GLY A 15 4.08 7.08 -11.46
C GLY A 15 4.64 5.67 -11.53
N HIS A 16 4.20 4.89 -12.52
CA HIS A 16 4.72 3.55 -12.81
C HIS A 16 5.15 3.51 -14.28
N ASN A 17 6.44 3.45 -14.60
CA ASN A 17 7.64 3.51 -13.76
C ASN A 17 8.74 4.32 -14.48
N ILE A 18 9.83 4.66 -13.78
CA ILE A 18 10.98 5.34 -14.40
C ILE A 18 11.79 4.34 -15.24
N LEU A 19 12.27 3.27 -14.59
CA LEU A 19 13.01 2.16 -15.19
C LEU A 19 12.38 0.81 -14.82
N TRP A 20 12.23 -0.09 -15.79
CA TRP A 20 11.86 -1.49 -15.56
C TRP A 20 13.11 -2.33 -15.77
N ASP A 21 13.46 -3.23 -14.86
CA ASP A 21 14.70 -4.01 -14.98
C ASP A 21 14.55 -5.28 -15.85
N ASP A 22 13.31 -5.70 -16.15
CA ASP A 22 13.06 -6.85 -17.03
C ASP A 22 13.47 -6.53 -18.49
N PRO A 23 14.42 -7.32 -19.08
CA PRO A 23 14.87 -7.14 -20.45
C PRO A 23 13.75 -7.19 -21.50
N ARG A 24 12.65 -7.91 -21.22
CA ARG A 24 11.52 -8.07 -22.15
C ARG A 24 10.77 -6.76 -22.41
N TYR A 25 10.78 -5.84 -21.45
CA TYR A 25 10.10 -4.55 -21.56
C TYR A 25 11.03 -3.40 -21.98
N GLN A 26 12.29 -3.70 -22.30
CA GLN A 26 13.21 -2.69 -22.80
C GLN A 26 12.95 -2.37 -24.27
N PRO A 27 13.00 -1.07 -24.66
CA PRO A 27 13.04 -0.71 -26.07
C PRO A 27 14.24 -1.36 -26.78
N SER A 28 14.05 -1.80 -28.02
CA SER A 28 15.10 -2.48 -28.80
C SER A 28 16.38 -1.66 -28.97
N TRP A 29 16.27 -0.33 -29.00
CA TRP A 29 17.44 0.54 -29.08
C TRP A 29 18.23 0.57 -27.77
N VAL A 30 17.59 0.41 -26.60
CA VAL A 30 18.27 0.34 -25.28
C VAL A 30 19.00 -1.00 -25.13
N THR A 31 18.39 -2.10 -25.58
CA THR A 31 19.04 -3.40 -25.55
C THR A 31 20.28 -3.43 -26.45
N ALA A 32 20.25 -2.70 -27.58
CA ALA A 32 21.38 -2.58 -28.51
C ALA A 32 22.59 -1.75 -28.00
N LEU A 33 22.46 -0.98 -26.91
CA LEU A 33 23.54 -0.13 -26.37
C LEU A 33 24.66 -0.94 -25.69
N THR A 34 25.62 -1.45 -26.44
CA THR A 34 26.69 -2.29 -25.87
C THR A 34 27.74 -1.54 -25.05
N ASP A 35 27.91 -0.23 -25.26
CA ASP A 35 28.81 0.60 -24.45
C ASP A 35 28.11 0.99 -23.12
N PRO A 36 28.67 0.62 -21.95
CA PRO A 36 28.16 1.05 -20.65
C PRO A 36 27.97 2.56 -20.51
N LYS A 37 28.81 3.38 -21.17
CA LYS A 37 28.68 4.84 -21.11
C LYS A 37 27.43 5.34 -21.82
N GLU A 38 27.15 4.80 -23.01
CA GLU A 38 25.95 5.15 -23.78
C GLU A 38 24.68 4.70 -23.03
N LEU A 39 24.70 3.50 -22.43
CA LEU A 39 23.57 3.03 -21.62
C LEU A 39 23.37 3.90 -20.37
N LYS A 40 24.46 4.28 -19.69
CA LYS A 40 24.37 5.19 -18.54
C LYS A 40 23.78 6.54 -18.95
N GLU A 41 24.23 7.12 -20.05
CA GLU A 41 23.68 8.37 -20.58
C GLU A 41 22.18 8.23 -20.93
N ALA A 42 21.78 7.11 -21.54
CA ALA A 42 20.37 6.83 -21.82
C ALA A 42 19.50 6.76 -20.54
N VAL A 43 20.01 6.10 -19.49
CA VAL A 43 19.35 6.01 -18.18
C VAL A 43 19.21 7.39 -17.53
N GLU A 44 20.27 8.20 -17.54
CA GLU A 44 20.22 9.56 -17.00
C GLU A 44 19.23 10.45 -17.77
N ASN A 45 19.23 10.37 -19.10
CA ASN A 45 18.32 11.13 -19.95
C ASN A 45 16.86 10.70 -19.76
N ARG A 46 16.60 9.38 -19.62
CA ARG A 46 15.27 8.86 -19.27
C ARG A 46 14.80 9.39 -17.93
N THR A 47 15.64 9.31 -16.89
CA THR A 47 15.33 9.77 -15.54
C THR A 47 15.03 11.27 -15.53
N LYS A 48 15.92 12.09 -16.09
CA LYS A 48 15.74 13.56 -16.21
C LYS A 48 14.46 13.90 -16.96
N SER A 49 14.25 13.31 -18.13
CA SER A 49 13.10 13.65 -18.99
C SER A 49 11.76 13.31 -18.35
N VAL A 50 11.62 12.12 -17.74
CA VAL A 50 10.34 11.69 -17.18
C VAL A 50 10.03 12.37 -15.85
N VAL A 51 11.02 12.49 -14.95
CA VAL A 51 10.81 13.11 -13.64
C VAL A 51 10.52 14.60 -13.78
N LEU A 52 11.29 15.34 -14.60
CA LEU A 52 11.03 16.77 -14.80
C LEU A 52 9.70 17.05 -15.49
N ARG A 53 9.24 16.15 -16.37
CA ARG A 53 7.94 16.29 -17.05
C ARG A 53 6.76 16.23 -16.08
N TYR A 54 6.89 15.48 -14.99
CA TYR A 54 5.83 15.24 -14.02
C TYR A 54 6.12 15.80 -12.63
N LYS A 55 7.16 16.63 -12.51
CA LYS A 55 7.62 17.21 -11.26
C LYS A 55 6.49 17.90 -10.50
N GLY A 56 6.32 17.55 -9.22
CA GLY A 56 5.32 18.11 -8.32
C GLY A 56 3.87 17.68 -8.60
N ARG A 57 3.65 16.71 -9.50
CA ARG A 57 2.30 16.26 -9.89
C ARG A 57 1.98 14.83 -9.44
N LEU A 58 2.96 14.13 -8.88
CA LEU A 58 2.84 12.73 -8.47
C LEU A 58 3.09 12.61 -6.98
N ILE A 59 2.34 11.71 -6.32
CA ILE A 59 2.52 11.44 -4.89
C ILE A 59 3.58 10.36 -4.63
N ALA A 60 3.89 9.56 -5.64
CA ALA A 60 4.80 8.45 -5.57
C ALA A 60 5.40 8.10 -6.94
N TRP A 61 6.58 7.48 -6.94
CA TRP A 61 7.22 6.89 -8.11
C TRP A 61 7.65 5.46 -7.84
N ASP A 62 7.36 4.56 -8.76
CA ASP A 62 8.16 3.35 -8.93
C ASP A 62 9.40 3.72 -9.72
N VAL A 63 10.51 3.85 -9.00
CA VAL A 63 11.77 4.32 -9.59
C VAL A 63 12.40 3.19 -10.40
N VAL A 64 12.57 2.02 -9.79
CA VAL A 64 13.02 0.81 -10.49
C VAL A 64 12.06 -0.32 -10.17
N ASN A 65 11.46 -0.89 -11.21
CA ASN A 65 10.55 -2.03 -11.14
C ASN A 65 11.32 -3.33 -11.37
N GLU A 66 11.08 -4.34 -10.54
CA GLU A 66 11.52 -5.74 -10.70
C GLU A 66 13.04 -5.97 -10.68
N ASN A 67 13.77 -5.18 -9.89
CA ASN A 67 15.23 -5.26 -9.78
C ASN A 67 15.75 -6.25 -8.72
N LEU A 68 14.91 -7.17 -8.23
CA LEU A 68 15.34 -8.42 -7.58
C LEU A 68 15.34 -9.59 -8.56
N HIS A 69 14.30 -9.68 -9.39
CA HIS A 69 14.21 -10.72 -10.43
C HIS A 69 15.18 -10.48 -11.57
N PHE A 70 15.40 -9.21 -11.93
CA PHE A 70 16.27 -8.82 -13.02
C PHE A 70 17.34 -7.85 -12.56
N ARG A 71 18.40 -7.74 -13.36
CA ARG A 71 19.59 -6.92 -13.08
C ARG A 71 20.13 -6.26 -14.35
N PHE A 72 19.26 -5.95 -15.31
CA PHE A 72 19.64 -5.42 -16.62
C PHE A 72 20.52 -4.17 -16.53
N TYR A 73 20.20 -3.23 -15.65
CA TYR A 73 21.03 -2.03 -15.49
C TYR A 73 22.25 -2.29 -14.63
N GLU A 74 22.10 -2.96 -13.47
CA GLU A 74 23.22 -3.18 -12.55
C GLU A 74 24.35 -4.03 -13.15
N ASP A 75 24.00 -5.05 -13.94
CA ASP A 75 25.00 -5.91 -14.59
C ASP A 75 25.74 -5.20 -15.74
N ARG A 76 25.15 -4.14 -16.33
CA ARG A 76 25.71 -3.45 -17.51
C ARG A 76 26.40 -2.13 -17.18
N ILE A 77 25.89 -1.39 -16.20
CA ILE A 77 26.40 -0.05 -15.83
C ILE A 77 26.84 0.06 -14.35
N GLY A 78 26.84 -1.07 -13.62
CA GLY A 78 27.45 -1.22 -12.31
C GLY A 78 26.45 -1.39 -11.16
N GLU A 79 26.90 -2.04 -10.08
CA GLU A 79 26.09 -2.41 -8.90
C GLU A 79 25.30 -1.26 -8.27
N ASN A 80 25.78 -0.02 -8.39
CA ASN A 80 25.12 1.16 -7.82
C ASN A 80 24.10 1.81 -8.77
N ALA A 81 23.88 1.26 -9.96
CA ALA A 81 23.03 1.88 -10.99
C ALA A 81 21.62 2.21 -10.48
N SER A 82 20.96 1.28 -9.78
CA SER A 82 19.67 1.57 -9.15
C SER A 82 19.80 2.74 -8.16
N ALA A 83 20.75 2.66 -7.22
CA ALA A 83 20.94 3.67 -6.17
C ALA A 83 21.18 5.08 -6.73
N GLU A 84 21.94 5.19 -7.82
CA GLU A 84 22.18 6.45 -8.54
C GLU A 84 20.87 7.03 -9.13
N VAL A 85 19.98 6.18 -9.65
CA VAL A 85 18.69 6.61 -10.22
C VAL A 85 17.74 7.10 -9.13
N TYR A 86 17.70 6.46 -7.96
CA TYR A 86 16.92 6.96 -6.80
C TYR A 86 17.44 8.32 -6.33
N ALA A 87 18.76 8.46 -6.19
CA ALA A 87 19.38 9.73 -5.80
C ALA A 87 19.07 10.85 -6.82
N MET A 88 19.22 10.56 -8.12
CA MET A 88 18.90 11.51 -9.19
C MET A 88 17.41 11.88 -9.22
N THR A 89 16.52 10.90 -9.03
CA THR A 89 15.07 11.14 -8.98
C THR A 89 14.73 12.13 -7.87
N TYR A 90 15.28 11.92 -6.67
CA TYR A 90 15.09 12.83 -5.54
C TYR A 90 15.67 14.24 -5.79
N ASP A 91 16.84 14.34 -6.43
CA ASP A 91 17.44 15.65 -6.76
C ASP A 91 16.59 16.44 -7.77
N LEU A 92 15.91 15.75 -8.67
CA LEU A 92 15.03 16.36 -9.67
C LEU A 92 13.67 16.73 -9.07
N ASP A 93 13.09 15.88 -8.22
CA ASP A 93 11.83 16.09 -7.53
C ASP A 93 11.81 15.44 -6.14
N GLN A 94 11.66 16.26 -5.10
CA GLN A 94 11.67 15.82 -3.70
C GLN A 94 10.27 15.55 -3.14
N SER A 95 9.20 15.84 -3.89
CA SER A 95 7.84 15.65 -3.39
C SER A 95 7.34 14.20 -3.31
N PRO A 96 7.66 13.29 -4.27
CA PRO A 96 7.07 11.95 -4.27
C PRO A 96 7.82 10.98 -3.34
N VAL A 97 7.10 10.01 -2.80
CA VAL A 97 7.69 8.81 -2.17
C VAL A 97 8.30 7.92 -3.27
N LEU A 98 9.50 7.40 -3.04
CA LEU A 98 10.27 6.61 -4.00
C LEU A 98 10.17 5.11 -3.67
N PHE A 99 9.40 4.39 -4.48
CA PHE A 99 9.14 2.97 -4.32
C PHE A 99 10.12 2.12 -5.13
N MET A 100 10.56 1.03 -4.49
CA MET A 100 10.99 -0.19 -5.18
C MET A 100 9.76 -1.08 -5.34
N ASN A 101 9.42 -1.48 -6.57
CA ASN A 101 8.19 -2.25 -6.84
C ASN A 101 8.58 -3.63 -7.36
N GLU A 102 8.06 -4.70 -6.73
CA GLU A 102 8.48 -6.07 -7.00
C GLU A 102 7.33 -7.06 -6.77
N TYR A 103 7.31 -8.14 -7.56
CA TYR A 103 6.34 -9.24 -7.43
C TYR A 103 6.91 -10.41 -6.64
N ASN A 104 6.05 -11.36 -6.25
CA ASN A 104 6.39 -12.59 -5.50
C ASN A 104 7.04 -12.40 -4.12
N THR A 105 7.15 -11.17 -3.65
CA THR A 105 7.66 -10.82 -2.31
C THR A 105 6.85 -11.41 -1.16
N ILE A 106 5.53 -11.53 -1.32
CA ILE A 106 4.56 -11.96 -0.30
C ILE A 106 3.55 -12.98 -0.84
N GLU A 107 3.59 -13.28 -2.14
CA GLU A 107 2.63 -14.09 -2.86
C GLU A 107 3.05 -15.57 -2.90
N TYR A 108 4.35 -15.85 -3.12
CA TYR A 108 4.86 -17.20 -3.31
C TYR A 108 6.13 -17.45 -2.50
N SER A 109 6.03 -18.29 -1.46
CA SER A 109 7.13 -18.54 -0.52
C SER A 109 8.33 -19.31 -1.10
N GLU A 110 8.16 -19.94 -2.26
CA GLU A 110 9.24 -20.67 -2.93
C GLU A 110 9.94 -19.81 -4.00
N ASP A 111 9.50 -18.57 -4.22
CA ASP A 111 10.26 -17.63 -5.05
C ASP A 111 11.60 -17.35 -4.38
N GLU A 112 12.71 -17.68 -5.04
CA GLU A 112 14.01 -17.47 -4.43
C GLU A 112 14.57 -16.06 -4.68
N TYR A 113 14.06 -15.31 -5.65
CA TYR A 113 14.63 -14.03 -6.09
C TYR A 113 14.19 -12.87 -5.22
N SER A 114 12.90 -12.83 -4.92
CA SER A 114 12.22 -11.66 -4.36
C SER A 114 11.83 -11.80 -2.90
N ILE A 115 12.27 -12.87 -2.20
CA ILE A 115 11.96 -13.06 -0.78
C ILE A 115 12.17 -11.78 0.04
N PRO A 116 11.35 -11.55 1.10
CA PRO A 116 11.40 -10.32 1.90
C PRO A 116 12.80 -9.92 2.39
N ALA A 117 13.65 -10.91 2.72
CA ALA A 117 15.03 -10.65 3.14
C ALA A 117 15.92 -10.07 2.02
N LYS A 118 15.76 -10.54 0.78
CA LYS A 118 16.49 -10.03 -0.39
C LYS A 118 16.00 -8.63 -0.76
N TYR A 119 14.70 -8.41 -0.70
CA TYR A 119 14.10 -7.09 -0.85
C TYR A 119 14.68 -6.09 0.17
N ALA A 120 14.65 -6.44 1.46
CA ALA A 120 15.19 -5.60 2.52
C ALA A 120 16.68 -5.26 2.31
N ARG A 121 17.47 -6.23 1.82
CA ARG A 121 18.89 -6.01 1.49
C ARG A 121 19.06 -5.06 0.31
N LYS A 122 18.29 -5.23 -0.76
CA LYS A 122 18.34 -4.35 -1.94
C LYS A 122 17.95 -2.92 -1.58
N LEU A 123 16.91 -2.74 -0.77
CA LEU A 123 16.50 -1.43 -0.27
C LEU A 123 17.61 -0.73 0.52
N LYS A 124 18.31 -1.48 1.41
CA LYS A 124 19.48 -0.98 2.13
C LYS A 124 20.64 -0.59 1.20
N ASN A 125 20.86 -1.35 0.13
CA ASN A 125 21.88 -1.03 -0.87
C ASN A 125 21.54 0.27 -1.62
N ILE A 126 20.28 0.46 -2.01
CA ILE A 126 19.80 1.70 -2.62
C ILE A 126 20.05 2.90 -1.70
N LEU A 127 19.72 2.76 -0.42
CA LEU A 127 19.94 3.79 0.62
C LEU A 127 21.42 4.04 0.96
N SER A 128 22.34 3.19 0.51
CA SER A 128 23.77 3.38 0.79
C SER A 128 24.36 4.63 0.10
N CYS A 129 23.80 5.02 -1.06
CA CYS A 129 24.18 6.23 -1.76
C CYS A 129 23.60 7.50 -1.12
N ARG A 130 22.41 7.39 -0.51
CA ARG A 130 21.75 8.51 0.20
C ARG A 130 20.83 7.98 1.28
N LYS A 131 21.17 8.26 2.55
CA LYS A 131 20.48 7.69 3.72
C LYS A 131 19.07 8.22 3.94
N GLU A 132 18.76 9.43 3.48
CA GLU A 132 17.51 10.14 3.77
C GLU A 132 16.68 10.32 2.50
N LEU A 133 16.31 9.20 1.87
CA LEU A 133 15.32 9.20 0.78
C LEU A 133 13.93 8.88 1.34
N PRO A 134 12.85 9.52 0.83
CA PRO A 134 11.47 9.20 1.22
C PRO A 134 11.07 7.88 0.56
N MET A 135 11.59 6.76 1.05
CA MET A 135 11.41 5.46 0.43
C MET A 135 10.03 4.87 0.75
N GLY A 136 9.50 4.09 -0.20
CA GLY A 136 8.35 3.23 -0.03
C GLY A 136 8.65 1.79 -0.46
N ILE A 137 7.88 0.85 0.08
CA ILE A 137 7.97 -0.58 -0.22
C ILE A 137 6.77 -0.95 -1.10
N GLY A 138 7.00 -1.27 -2.37
CA GLY A 138 5.96 -1.64 -3.32
C GLY A 138 5.91 -3.14 -3.54
N LEU A 139 4.80 -3.76 -3.14
CA LEU A 139 4.56 -5.19 -3.29
C LEU A 139 3.45 -5.38 -4.34
N GLN A 140 3.77 -5.92 -5.52
CA GLN A 140 2.79 -6.03 -6.61
C GLN A 140 1.52 -6.76 -6.17
N SER A 141 1.65 -7.77 -5.30
CA SER A 141 0.51 -8.47 -4.69
C SER A 141 -0.35 -9.17 -5.73
N ARG A 142 0.31 -9.82 -6.69
CA ARG A 142 -0.34 -10.60 -7.76
C ARG A 142 -0.33 -12.08 -7.40
N PHE A 143 -1.46 -12.57 -6.89
CA PHE A 143 -1.61 -13.94 -6.41
C PHE A 143 -2.10 -14.86 -7.51
N SER A 144 -1.51 -16.06 -7.57
CA SER A 144 -1.98 -17.18 -8.39
C SER A 144 -3.35 -17.70 -7.92
N PRO A 145 -4.05 -18.52 -8.72
CA PRO A 145 -5.32 -19.13 -8.29
C PRO A 145 -5.16 -19.97 -7.02
N GLY A 146 -6.17 -19.93 -6.16
CA GLY A 146 -6.25 -20.71 -4.94
C GLY A 146 -5.99 -19.90 -3.67
N GLN A 147 -6.03 -20.60 -2.54
CA GLN A 147 -5.94 -19.99 -1.22
C GLN A 147 -4.59 -19.26 -1.02
N PRO A 148 -4.58 -17.94 -0.72
CA PRO A 148 -3.34 -17.22 -0.44
C PRO A 148 -2.70 -17.74 0.85
N ASN A 149 -1.37 -17.80 0.87
CA ASN A 149 -0.63 -18.12 2.09
C ASN A 149 -0.55 -16.88 3.00
N LEU A 150 -1.62 -16.59 3.73
CA LEU A 150 -1.71 -15.41 4.60
C LEU A 150 -0.62 -15.37 5.68
N ALA A 151 -0.16 -16.53 6.16
CA ALA A 151 0.93 -16.58 7.13
C ALA A 151 2.25 -16.07 6.53
N TYR A 152 2.55 -16.46 5.27
CA TYR A 152 3.71 -15.96 4.56
C TYR A 152 3.57 -14.47 4.23
N MET A 153 2.40 -14.06 3.74
CA MET A 153 2.09 -12.66 3.44
C MET A 153 2.33 -11.78 4.68
N ARG A 154 1.77 -12.16 5.84
CA ARG A 154 1.96 -11.45 7.11
C ARG A 154 3.43 -11.37 7.52
N ALA A 155 4.12 -12.50 7.53
CA ALA A 155 5.52 -12.55 7.95
C ALA A 155 6.44 -11.71 7.02
N GLY A 156 6.15 -11.70 5.72
CA GLY A 156 6.85 -10.87 4.75
C GLY A 156 6.61 -9.38 4.98
N MET A 157 5.35 -8.98 5.18
CA MET A 157 5.00 -7.61 5.54
C MET A 157 5.58 -7.17 6.89
N ASP A 158 5.62 -8.04 7.90
CA ASP A 158 6.22 -7.75 9.21
C ASP A 158 7.72 -7.46 9.07
N LEU A 159 8.44 -8.31 8.32
CA LEU A 159 9.87 -8.12 8.08
C LEU A 159 10.14 -6.81 7.35
N LEU A 160 9.40 -6.54 6.28
CA LEU A 160 9.57 -5.33 5.48
C LEU A 160 9.14 -4.08 6.25
N GLY A 161 8.06 -4.19 7.03
CA GLY A 161 7.52 -3.14 7.88
C GLY A 161 8.49 -2.72 8.98
N SER A 162 9.31 -3.65 9.47
CA SER A 162 10.37 -3.36 10.45
C SER A 162 11.44 -2.38 9.94
N LEU A 163 11.51 -2.14 8.62
CA LEU A 163 12.42 -1.16 8.02
C LEU A 163 11.96 0.29 8.24
N GLY A 164 10.70 0.51 8.67
CA GLY A 164 10.20 1.85 8.97
C GLY A 164 9.77 2.65 7.73
N PHE A 165 9.60 2.01 6.58
CA PHE A 165 9.04 2.62 5.35
C PHE A 165 7.56 2.22 5.16
N PRO A 166 6.73 3.05 4.51
CA PRO A 166 5.37 2.68 4.14
C PRO A 166 5.37 1.51 3.16
N ILE A 167 4.45 0.57 3.36
CA ILE A 167 4.19 -0.54 2.44
C ILE A 167 2.95 -0.21 1.62
N TRP A 168 3.03 -0.40 0.31
CA TRP A 168 1.87 -0.37 -0.57
C TRP A 168 1.69 -1.73 -1.22
N LEU A 169 0.46 -2.21 -1.26
CA LEU A 169 0.06 -3.30 -2.16
C LEU A 169 -0.32 -2.66 -3.49
N THR A 170 0.50 -2.84 -4.50
CA THR A 170 0.60 -1.87 -5.60
C THR A 170 -0.16 -2.26 -6.85
N GLU A 171 -0.47 -3.55 -6.99
CA GLU A 171 -1.11 -4.11 -8.18
C GLU A 171 -1.99 -5.31 -7.80
N VAL A 172 -2.75 -5.19 -6.70
CA VAL A 172 -3.49 -6.31 -6.10
C VAL A 172 -4.35 -6.99 -7.15
N PHE A 173 -4.09 -8.27 -7.34
CA PHE A 173 -4.72 -9.11 -8.33
C PHE A 173 -4.74 -10.54 -7.84
N VAL A 174 -5.83 -11.26 -8.07
CA VAL A 174 -5.91 -12.70 -7.85
C VAL A 174 -6.30 -13.34 -9.17
N ASP A 175 -5.47 -14.22 -9.70
CA ASP A 175 -5.78 -14.96 -10.93
C ASP A 175 -7.06 -15.78 -10.78
N LYS A 176 -7.72 -16.02 -11.92
CA LYS A 176 -9.01 -16.70 -11.97
C LYS A 176 -8.90 -18.14 -11.44
N GLY A 177 -9.75 -18.47 -10.48
CA GLY A 177 -9.85 -19.80 -9.88
C GLY A 177 -11.13 -19.97 -9.06
N ASP A 178 -11.26 -21.11 -8.41
CA ASP A 178 -12.34 -21.37 -7.47
C ASP A 178 -12.26 -20.38 -6.30
N ASN A 179 -13.41 -19.82 -5.89
CA ASN A 179 -13.52 -18.87 -4.78
C ASN A 179 -12.60 -17.63 -4.93
N GLN A 180 -12.39 -17.16 -6.17
CA GLN A 180 -11.52 -16.00 -6.45
C GLN A 180 -11.88 -14.78 -5.60
N GLU A 181 -13.17 -14.48 -5.46
CA GLU A 181 -13.68 -13.36 -4.67
C GLU A 181 -13.36 -13.48 -3.18
N LEU A 182 -13.38 -14.69 -2.63
CA LEU A 182 -13.02 -14.95 -1.23
C LEU A 182 -11.51 -14.79 -1.03
N CYS A 183 -10.70 -15.35 -1.92
CA CYS A 183 -9.23 -15.21 -1.87
C CYS A 183 -8.82 -13.74 -2.01
N PHE A 184 -9.49 -13.00 -2.90
CA PHE A 184 -9.26 -11.57 -3.08
C PHE A 184 -9.67 -10.76 -1.84
N GLU A 185 -10.82 -11.06 -1.23
CA GLU A 185 -11.25 -10.44 0.02
C GLU A 185 -10.23 -10.68 1.15
N GLU A 186 -9.68 -11.89 1.27
CA GLU A 186 -8.65 -12.22 2.27
C GLU A 186 -7.36 -11.43 2.06
N VAL A 187 -6.90 -11.28 0.81
CA VAL A 187 -5.71 -10.46 0.48
C VAL A 187 -5.93 -8.99 0.85
N LEU A 188 -7.11 -8.42 0.52
CA LEU A 188 -7.44 -7.05 0.87
C LEU A 188 -7.46 -6.84 2.40
N ARG A 189 -8.06 -7.77 3.14
CA ARG A 189 -8.14 -7.72 4.60
C ARG A 189 -6.78 -7.91 5.26
N GLU A 190 -5.98 -8.85 4.80
CA GLU A 190 -4.64 -9.09 5.34
C GLU A 190 -3.75 -7.86 5.12
N GLY A 191 -3.75 -7.30 3.90
CA GLY A 191 -3.09 -6.05 3.58
C GLY A 191 -3.53 -4.90 4.50
N TYR A 192 -4.83 -4.65 4.58
CA TYR A 192 -5.38 -3.57 5.42
C TYR A 192 -5.09 -3.74 6.91
N SER A 193 -5.03 -4.98 7.41
CA SER A 193 -4.78 -5.26 8.82
C SER A 193 -3.36 -4.93 9.28
N HIS A 194 -2.42 -4.80 8.34
CA HIS A 194 -1.01 -4.59 8.67
C HIS A 194 -0.69 -3.10 8.87
N PRO A 195 -0.12 -2.69 10.03
CA PRO A 195 -0.01 -1.28 10.42
C PRO A 195 0.95 -0.44 9.56
N ARG A 196 1.77 -1.08 8.73
CA ARG A 196 2.67 -0.39 7.79
C ARG A 196 2.10 -0.30 6.38
N VAL A 197 0.95 -0.92 6.11
CA VAL A 197 0.29 -0.80 4.80
C VAL A 197 -0.47 0.52 4.76
N GLU A 198 0.01 1.44 3.94
CA GLU A 198 -0.55 2.79 3.79
C GLU A 198 -1.28 3.00 2.45
N GLY A 199 -1.21 2.02 1.55
CA GLY A 199 -1.88 2.08 0.25
C GLY A 199 -2.18 0.70 -0.32
N ILE A 200 -3.36 0.58 -0.93
CA ILE A 200 -3.78 -0.59 -1.72
C ILE A 200 -4.26 -0.07 -3.08
N VAL A 201 -3.68 -0.58 -4.16
CA VAL A 201 -4.07 -0.32 -5.54
C VAL A 201 -4.44 -1.65 -6.18
N ILE A 202 -5.70 -1.78 -6.59
CA ILE A 202 -6.20 -2.98 -7.27
C ILE A 202 -5.88 -2.84 -8.76
N TRP A 203 -5.42 -3.93 -9.41
CA TRP A 203 -5.03 -3.94 -10.83
C TRP A 203 -5.99 -4.78 -11.69
N PRO A 204 -7.29 -4.45 -11.74
CA PRO A 204 -8.27 -5.34 -12.33
C PRO A 204 -8.09 -5.46 -13.85
N THR A 205 -8.55 -6.58 -14.38
CA THR A 205 -8.76 -6.73 -15.82
C THR A 205 -9.84 -5.75 -16.29
N SER A 206 -9.60 -5.10 -17.43
CA SER A 206 -10.62 -4.25 -18.05
C SER A 206 -11.89 -5.06 -18.36
N PRO A 207 -13.09 -4.52 -18.11
CA PRO A 207 -14.33 -5.17 -18.54
C PRO A 207 -14.44 -5.32 -20.06
N PHE A 208 -13.58 -4.65 -20.83
CA PHE A 208 -13.53 -4.72 -22.29
C PHE A 208 -12.41 -5.63 -22.83
N ALA A 209 -11.68 -6.33 -21.97
CA ALA A 209 -10.68 -7.30 -22.40
C ALA A 209 -11.33 -8.55 -23.01
N GLU A 210 -10.61 -9.25 -23.89
CA GLU A 210 -11.10 -10.51 -24.50
C GLU A 210 -11.42 -11.58 -23.46
N GLU A 211 -10.62 -11.65 -22.40
CA GLU A 211 -10.84 -12.55 -21.28
C GLU A 211 -10.82 -11.77 -19.96
N CYS A 212 -11.87 -11.95 -19.16
CA CYS A 212 -11.91 -11.46 -17.79
C CYS A 212 -11.16 -12.43 -16.86
N LYS A 213 -9.97 -12.03 -16.42
CA LYS A 213 -9.20 -12.76 -15.40
C LYS A 213 -9.62 -12.36 -13.99
N MET A 214 -9.69 -11.06 -13.69
CA MET A 214 -10.29 -10.50 -12.46
C MET A 214 -10.87 -9.12 -12.76
N CYS A 215 -12.15 -9.02 -13.11
CA CYS A 215 -12.80 -7.73 -13.41
C CYS A 215 -13.70 -7.35 -12.24
N LEU A 216 -13.68 -6.09 -11.81
CA LEU A 216 -14.59 -5.63 -10.76
C LEU A 216 -16.02 -5.44 -11.29
N VAL A 217 -16.15 -5.12 -12.58
CA VAL A 217 -17.44 -4.98 -13.26
C VAL A 217 -17.45 -5.73 -14.58
N ASP A 218 -18.64 -6.03 -15.09
CA ASP A 218 -18.86 -6.52 -16.46
C ASP A 218 -18.91 -5.37 -17.48
N HIS A 219 -19.12 -5.72 -18.75
CA HIS A 219 -19.21 -4.76 -19.86
C HIS A 219 -20.39 -3.77 -19.78
N GLU A 220 -21.40 -4.04 -18.95
CA GLU A 220 -22.49 -3.11 -18.66
C GLU A 220 -22.30 -2.36 -17.34
N PHE A 221 -21.09 -2.41 -16.77
CA PHE A 221 -20.73 -1.81 -15.48
C PHE A 221 -21.56 -2.35 -14.30
N LYS A 222 -22.02 -3.60 -14.37
CA LYS A 222 -22.56 -4.30 -13.20
C LYS A 222 -21.44 -4.98 -12.44
N ASN A 223 -21.52 -5.01 -11.12
CA ASN A 223 -20.53 -5.70 -10.31
C ASN A 223 -20.41 -7.18 -10.66
N THR A 224 -19.17 -7.66 -10.63
CA THR A 224 -18.87 -9.09 -10.56
C THR A 224 -18.74 -9.51 -9.08
N PRO A 225 -18.59 -10.82 -8.78
CA PRO A 225 -18.30 -11.26 -7.42
C PRO A 225 -17.07 -10.58 -6.79
N THR A 226 -16.01 -10.31 -7.58
CA THR A 226 -14.84 -9.57 -7.09
C THR A 226 -15.11 -8.09 -6.88
N GLY A 227 -16.00 -7.48 -7.66
CA GLY A 227 -16.49 -6.11 -7.40
C GLY A 227 -17.30 -6.03 -6.11
N ASP A 228 -18.22 -6.98 -5.90
CA ASP A 228 -19.01 -7.09 -4.67
C ASP A 228 -18.11 -7.29 -3.44
N ALA A 229 -17.00 -8.03 -3.58
CA ALA A 229 -16.01 -8.19 -2.51
C ALA A 229 -15.36 -6.85 -2.10
N VAL A 230 -15.02 -5.99 -3.07
CA VAL A 230 -14.49 -4.64 -2.79
C VAL A 230 -15.54 -3.77 -2.13
N ASP A 231 -16.75 -3.74 -2.68
CA ASP A 231 -17.83 -2.92 -2.13
C ASP A 231 -18.21 -3.35 -0.70
N LYS A 232 -18.25 -4.66 -0.44
CA LYS A 232 -18.43 -5.20 0.91
C LYS A 232 -17.30 -4.78 1.84
N PHE A 233 -16.04 -4.94 1.41
CA PHE A 233 -14.87 -4.57 2.21
C PHE A 233 -14.90 -3.08 2.57
N ILE A 234 -15.11 -2.20 1.58
CA ILE A 234 -15.26 -0.75 1.78
C ILE A 234 -16.45 -0.50 2.72
N ALA A 235 -17.63 -1.05 2.43
CA ALA A 235 -18.82 -0.83 3.25
C ALA A 235 -18.58 -1.22 4.71
N GLU A 236 -17.82 -2.28 5.00
CA GLU A 236 -17.47 -2.65 6.38
C GLU A 236 -16.51 -1.66 7.04
N LEU A 237 -15.47 -1.19 6.33
CA LEU A 237 -14.53 -0.19 6.83
C LEU A 237 -15.20 1.15 7.16
N TRP A 238 -16.17 1.55 6.33
CA TRP A 238 -16.93 2.78 6.49
C TRP A 238 -18.24 2.58 7.24
N SER A 239 -18.60 1.34 7.59
CA SER A 239 -19.80 1.08 8.38
C SER A 239 -19.56 1.63 9.78
N SER A 240 -20.26 2.72 10.08
CA SER A 240 -20.39 3.32 11.40
C SER A 240 -21.21 2.43 12.33
N LYS A 241 -20.98 1.12 12.33
CA LYS A 241 -21.65 0.21 13.26
C LYS A 241 -21.26 0.66 14.67
N PRO A 242 -22.24 1.02 15.52
CA PRO A 242 -21.95 1.39 16.88
C PRO A 242 -21.25 0.20 17.55
N VAL A 243 -20.05 0.46 18.10
CA VAL A 243 -19.36 -0.52 18.93
C VAL A 243 -19.88 -0.34 20.34
N GLU A 244 -20.76 -1.24 20.78
CA GLU A 244 -21.25 -1.27 22.15
C GLU A 244 -20.33 -2.13 23.02
N ILE A 245 -19.82 -1.56 24.10
CA ILE A 245 -18.99 -2.25 25.10
C ILE A 245 -19.53 -1.98 26.50
N VAL A 246 -19.38 -2.96 27.38
CA VAL A 246 -19.79 -2.86 28.78
C VAL A 246 -18.55 -2.87 29.66
N SER A 247 -18.50 -1.95 30.63
CA SER A 247 -17.40 -1.88 31.59
C SER A 247 -17.42 -3.06 32.54
N ASN A 248 -16.24 -3.51 32.96
CA ASN A 248 -16.10 -4.46 34.05
C ASN A 248 -16.48 -3.81 35.41
N GLY A 249 -16.45 -4.59 36.49
CA GLY A 249 -16.78 -4.11 37.84
C GLY A 249 -15.87 -3.02 38.40
N GLN A 250 -14.79 -2.67 37.70
CA GLN A 250 -13.88 -1.56 38.04
C GLN A 250 -14.08 -0.34 37.13
N GLY A 251 -15.04 -0.38 36.21
CA GLY A 251 -15.32 0.72 35.28
C GLY A 251 -14.42 0.75 34.03
N PHE A 252 -13.65 -0.30 33.75
CA PHE A 252 -12.82 -0.39 32.55
C PHE A 252 -13.52 -1.12 31.41
N SER A 253 -13.40 -0.58 30.20
CA SER A 253 -13.81 -1.20 28.94
C SER A 253 -12.67 -1.11 27.93
N GLN A 254 -12.58 -2.08 27.02
CA GLN A 254 -11.63 -2.06 25.92
C GLN A 254 -12.37 -2.34 24.60
N ALA A 255 -12.05 -1.56 23.57
CA ALA A 255 -12.50 -1.78 22.21
C ALA A 255 -11.32 -1.65 21.26
N VAL A 256 -11.35 -2.40 20.17
CA VAL A 256 -10.48 -2.19 19.02
C VAL A 256 -11.30 -1.45 17.98
N LEU A 257 -10.83 -0.27 17.60
CA LEU A 257 -11.49 0.61 16.64
C LEU A 257 -10.60 0.80 15.42
N LEU A 258 -11.22 1.02 14.26
CA LEU A 258 -10.50 1.43 13.05
C LEU A 258 -9.97 2.85 13.23
N HIS A 259 -9.01 3.26 12.39
CA HIS A 259 -8.61 4.67 12.35
C HIS A 259 -9.79 5.52 11.86
N GLY A 260 -10.10 6.60 12.58
CA GLY A 260 -11.28 7.41 12.28
C GLY A 260 -11.66 8.37 13.40
N GLU A 261 -12.76 9.08 13.18
CA GLU A 261 -13.41 9.94 14.17
C GLU A 261 -14.66 9.25 14.70
N TYR A 262 -14.82 9.25 16.02
CA TYR A 262 -15.86 8.53 16.74
C TYR A 262 -16.58 9.49 17.68
N ASP A 263 -17.91 9.45 17.64
CA ASP A 263 -18.75 9.95 18.72
C ASP A 263 -18.99 8.81 19.71
N VAL A 264 -18.61 9.02 20.98
CA VAL A 264 -18.68 8.00 22.03
C VAL A 264 -19.69 8.44 23.08
N SER A 265 -20.73 7.65 23.27
CA SER A 265 -21.76 7.86 24.31
C SER A 265 -21.63 6.81 25.41
N ILE A 266 -21.55 7.26 26.65
CA ILE A 266 -21.38 6.42 27.83
C ILE A 266 -22.60 6.61 28.74
N LYS A 267 -23.17 5.50 29.21
CA LYS A 267 -24.38 5.50 30.05
C LYS A 267 -24.16 4.59 31.24
N ASP A 268 -24.43 5.10 32.44
CA ASP A 268 -24.54 4.29 33.65
C ASP A 268 -26.03 4.03 33.94
N PRO A 269 -26.51 2.80 33.74
CA PRO A 269 -27.91 2.47 33.97
C PRO A 269 -28.32 2.53 35.45
N SER A 270 -27.37 2.43 36.38
CA SER A 270 -27.64 2.45 37.82
C SER A 270 -27.93 3.86 38.33
N THR A 271 -27.12 4.84 37.91
CA THR A 271 -27.28 6.24 38.31
C THR A 271 -28.09 7.07 37.31
N LYS A 272 -28.38 6.51 36.13
CA LYS A 272 -29.00 7.19 34.97
C LYS A 272 -28.16 8.35 34.44
N SER A 273 -26.86 8.38 34.74
CA SER A 273 -25.93 9.41 34.28
C SER A 273 -25.39 9.05 32.89
N SER A 274 -25.05 10.05 32.09
CA SER A 274 -24.44 9.85 30.77
C SER A 274 -23.40 10.92 30.45
N ALA A 275 -22.44 10.57 29.60
CA ALA A 275 -21.47 11.50 29.04
C ALA A 275 -21.25 11.18 27.55
N ASP A 276 -21.01 12.22 26.77
CA ASP A 276 -20.66 12.13 25.36
C ASP A 276 -19.27 12.76 25.13
N LEU A 277 -18.45 12.13 24.31
CA LEU A 277 -17.13 12.66 23.93
C LEU A 277 -16.79 12.29 22.48
N LYS A 278 -15.90 13.08 21.89
CA LYS A 278 -15.35 12.80 20.56
C LYS A 278 -13.97 12.22 20.68
N LEU A 279 -13.71 11.17 19.92
CA LEU A 279 -12.46 10.46 19.92
C LEU A 279 -11.92 10.32 18.50
N LYS A 280 -10.65 10.67 18.31
CA LYS A 280 -9.93 10.41 17.06
C LYS A 280 -8.97 9.26 17.29
N VAL A 281 -9.14 8.18 16.53
CA VAL A 281 -8.22 7.02 16.50
C VAL A 281 -7.29 7.18 15.30
N ASN A 282 -6.00 7.19 15.56
CA ASN A 282 -4.93 7.15 14.57
C ASN A 282 -3.68 6.51 15.23
N GLU A 283 -2.62 6.36 14.45
CA GLU A 283 -1.32 5.81 14.90
C GLU A 283 -0.72 6.49 16.14
N ASN A 284 -1.07 7.75 16.42
CA ASN A 284 -0.56 8.54 17.54
C ASN A 284 -1.59 8.71 18.68
N SER A 285 -2.75 8.05 18.61
CA SER A 285 -3.80 8.20 19.62
C SER A 285 -3.40 7.62 20.97
N ALA A 286 -3.82 8.28 22.06
CA ALA A 286 -3.62 7.78 23.41
C ALA A 286 -4.42 6.48 23.63
N ASN A 287 -3.79 5.45 24.20
CA ASN A 287 -4.39 4.14 24.44
C ASN A 287 -5.46 4.12 25.54
N ILE A 288 -5.61 5.20 26.31
CA ILE A 288 -6.50 5.28 27.48
C ILE A 288 -7.24 6.62 27.46
N VAL A 289 -8.55 6.54 27.63
CA VAL A 289 -9.46 7.69 27.71
C VAL A 289 -10.16 7.63 29.07
N HIS A 290 -10.01 8.68 29.87
CA HIS A 290 -10.69 8.79 31.16
C HIS A 290 -12.00 9.54 30.98
N VAL A 291 -13.08 8.96 31.49
CA VAL A 291 -14.42 9.56 31.44
C VAL A 291 -14.97 9.61 32.84
N GLN A 292 -15.38 10.80 33.26
CA GLN A 292 -16.07 11.01 34.52
C GLN A 292 -17.58 11.11 34.25
N LEU A 293 -18.36 10.28 34.93
CA LEU A 293 -19.81 10.40 34.96
C LEU A 293 -20.19 11.13 36.24
N ASP A 294 -20.65 12.37 36.11
CA ASP A 294 -21.13 13.13 37.27
C ASP A 294 -22.43 12.49 37.77
N THR A 295 -22.38 11.97 38.99
CA THR A 295 -23.55 11.41 39.66
C THR A 295 -24.37 12.56 40.25
N PHE A 296 -25.68 12.57 39.98
CA PHE A 296 -26.60 13.48 40.64
C PHE A 296 -26.60 13.15 42.13
N VAL A 297 -25.88 13.93 42.95
CA VAL A 297 -26.01 13.87 44.41
C VAL A 297 -27.34 14.56 44.73
N PRO A 298 -28.37 13.85 45.21
CA PRO A 298 -29.54 14.55 45.71
C PRO A 298 -29.05 15.38 46.90
N HIS A 299 -29.19 16.71 46.82
CA HIS A 299 -28.98 17.57 47.98
C HIS A 299 -29.80 17.01 49.12
N ALA A 300 -29.13 16.41 50.11
CA ALA A 300 -29.72 16.13 51.40
C ALA A 300 -30.02 17.49 52.02
N SER A 301 -31.28 17.90 51.94
CA SER A 301 -31.80 19.04 52.68
C SER A 301 -31.64 18.73 54.18
N LEU A 302 -30.85 19.56 54.87
CA LEU A 302 -30.92 19.70 56.33
C LEU A 302 -32.12 20.57 56.70
#